data_AF-A0A662E6H3-F1
#
_entry.id   AF-A0A662E6H3-F1
#
_cell.length_a   1.000
_cell.length_b   1.000
_cell.length_c   1.000
_cell.angle_alpha   90.00
_cell.angle_beta   90.00
_cell.angle_gamma   90.00
#
_symmetry.space_group_name_H-M   'P 1'
#
loop_
_entity.id
_entity.type
_entity.pdbx_description
1 polymer ?
#
loop_
_entity_poly.entity_id
_entity_poly.type
_entity_poly.pdbx_seq_one_letter_code
_entity_poly.pdbx_strand_id
1 'polypeptide(L)'
;MTPPADLKDRQFDLRGAFEHRILVLDGATGTALQAFNLTPEDFGGVAFEGCNEILCRTRPDVVDQIHDTYLLAGADIIETNTFGATPLVLAEYGLEQESFELNRLAAEIARKACLRHTTPDRPRFVCGSMGPTTKAITVTGGVTFDELVESFHIQASGLITGGADYLVLETCQDLLNTKAGLLGIEKALETSGLQLPVAVTVTIETNGTMLGGQDAEAMVVSLAHSDLLYIGLNCATGPDLMREDLRTISDLARTRVACIPNAGLPDEDGHYLLEPEDFSRILGEYLDQGWLNVVGGCCGTTPDHVAALADLAKGRTPRRVPDHNRCMISGLQAVELTDQNRPLLVGERTNVLGSRIFKRLVADGDLDGAAEVGRAQVLKGAQVVDVCLQDPEIDEKERMTAFLQRLNRRVRVPLMIDSTDPDVMEEALKNCQGKAVLNSTNLEDGPQRFGHVAQLARRYGAAVIVGTIDEKGMAVSLERKLEVARNSYRLLVEDHGLRPEDIWWDTLVFPCATGDQQYL
;
A
#
# COMPACT_ATOMS: atom_id res chain seq x y z
N MET A 1 17.50 2.45 19.71
CA MET A 1 17.03 3.46 18.75
C MET A 1 16.54 4.64 19.59
N THR A 2 17.24 5.77 19.60
CA THR A 2 16.76 6.97 20.30
C THR A 2 16.54 8.03 19.22
N PRO A 3 15.29 8.37 18.88
CA PRO A 3 15.03 9.38 17.87
C PRO A 3 15.43 10.78 18.38
N PRO A 4 15.49 11.78 17.49
CA PRO A 4 15.64 13.18 17.91
C PRO A 4 14.53 13.62 18.87
N ALA A 5 14.88 14.44 19.86
CA ALA A 5 13.97 14.86 20.93
C ALA A 5 12.77 15.70 20.44
N ASP A 6 12.94 16.42 19.33
CA ASP A 6 11.97 17.32 18.69
C ASP A 6 11.08 16.63 17.65
N LEU A 7 11.19 15.29 17.48
CA LEU A 7 10.42 14.56 16.46
C LEU A 7 8.89 14.76 16.61
N LYS A 8 8.37 14.75 17.85
CA LYS A 8 6.93 14.92 18.10
C LYS A 8 6.43 16.32 17.70
N ASP A 9 7.20 17.35 17.99
CA ASP A 9 6.85 18.73 17.64
C ASP A 9 6.84 18.90 16.12
N ARG A 10 7.83 18.32 15.42
CA ARG A 10 7.88 18.35 13.96
C ARG A 10 6.73 17.57 13.31
N GLN A 11 6.29 16.47 13.90
CA GLN A 11 5.10 15.74 13.42
C GLN A 11 3.81 16.53 13.63
N PHE A 12 3.70 17.26 14.74
CA PHE A 12 2.59 18.18 14.96
C PHE A 12 2.58 19.29 13.90
N ASP A 13 3.74 19.91 13.64
CA ASP A 13 3.90 20.93 12.61
C ASP A 13 3.59 20.39 11.21
N LEU A 14 4.00 19.15 10.90
CA LEU A 14 3.72 18.49 9.64
C LEU A 14 2.21 18.35 9.42
N ARG A 15 1.50 17.78 10.40
CA ARG A 15 0.05 17.61 10.32
C ARG A 15 -0.66 18.97 10.18
N GLY A 16 -0.22 19.97 10.94
CA GLY A 16 -0.72 21.34 10.82
C GLY A 16 -0.47 21.93 9.42
N ALA A 17 0.71 21.74 8.84
CA ALA A 17 1.04 22.28 7.53
C ALA A 17 0.12 21.71 6.43
N PHE A 18 -0.19 20.41 6.49
CA PHE A 18 -1.12 19.75 5.59
C PHE A 18 -2.58 20.24 5.67
N GLU A 19 -3.00 20.81 6.81
CA GLU A 19 -4.33 21.38 6.97
C GLU A 19 -4.46 22.77 6.35
N HIS A 20 -3.35 23.50 6.26
CA HIS A 20 -3.37 24.93 5.95
C HIS A 20 -2.85 25.28 4.54
N ARG A 21 -2.01 24.43 3.94
CA ARG A 21 -1.40 24.72 2.63
C ARG A 21 -1.12 23.46 1.82
N ILE A 22 -0.92 23.65 0.52
CA ILE A 22 -0.29 22.65 -0.35
C ILE A 22 1.19 22.55 0.03
N LEU A 23 1.68 21.33 0.24
CA LEU A 23 3.10 21.10 0.48
C LEU A 23 3.82 20.77 -0.83
N VAL A 24 5.04 21.29 -0.95
CA VAL A 24 5.91 21.04 -2.10
C VAL A 24 7.01 20.07 -1.69
N LEU A 25 6.98 18.89 -2.26
CA LEU A 25 8.08 17.92 -2.23
C LEU A 25 9.18 18.37 -3.22
N ASP A 26 10.41 17.92 -3.01
CA ASP A 26 11.53 18.19 -3.90
C ASP A 26 11.40 17.50 -5.28
N GLY A 27 12.48 17.61 -6.05
CA GLY A 27 12.62 17.03 -7.39
C GLY A 27 13.50 15.79 -7.40
N ALA A 28 13.88 15.33 -8.59
CA ALA A 28 14.71 14.13 -8.74
C ALA A 28 16.11 14.28 -8.10
N THR A 29 16.40 13.45 -7.11
CA THR A 29 17.77 13.30 -6.57
C THR A 29 18.68 12.56 -7.56
N GLY A 30 18.19 11.49 -8.20
CA GLY A 30 19.00 10.70 -9.16
C GLY A 30 19.49 11.52 -10.36
N THR A 31 18.61 12.30 -10.99
CA THR A 31 18.99 13.20 -12.09
C THR A 31 19.91 14.33 -11.59
N ALA A 32 19.68 14.87 -10.39
CA ALA A 32 20.55 15.90 -9.81
C ALA A 32 21.98 15.37 -9.58
N LEU A 33 22.16 14.12 -9.15
CA LEU A 33 23.47 13.50 -8.97
C LEU A 33 24.27 13.41 -10.27
N GLN A 34 23.61 13.20 -11.41
CA GLN A 34 24.28 13.13 -12.72
C GLN A 34 25.01 14.43 -13.08
N ALA A 35 24.53 15.59 -12.60
CA ALA A 35 25.16 16.89 -12.85
C ALA A 35 26.52 17.06 -12.13
N PHE A 36 26.83 16.22 -11.14
CA PHE A 36 28.08 16.28 -10.40
C PHE A 36 29.25 15.53 -11.06
N ASN A 37 29.01 14.83 -12.18
CA ASN A 37 30.03 14.05 -12.91
C ASN A 37 30.84 13.11 -12.00
N LEU A 38 30.14 12.41 -11.09
CA LEU A 38 30.74 11.49 -10.13
C LEU A 38 31.50 10.36 -10.83
N THR A 39 32.65 9.97 -10.28
CA THR A 39 33.47 8.85 -10.79
C THR A 39 33.31 7.62 -9.90
N PRO A 40 33.73 6.42 -10.34
CA PRO A 40 33.69 5.23 -9.49
C PRO A 40 34.35 5.41 -8.11
N GLU A 41 35.40 6.24 -8.02
CA GLU A 41 36.07 6.56 -6.75
C GLU A 41 35.15 7.29 -5.75
N ASP A 42 34.22 8.12 -6.23
CA ASP A 42 33.24 8.82 -5.39
C ASP A 42 32.25 7.85 -4.73
N PHE A 43 31.97 6.73 -5.38
CA PHE A 43 31.15 5.65 -4.80
C PHE A 43 31.95 4.73 -3.88
N GLY A 44 33.27 4.92 -3.76
CA GLY A 44 34.16 4.03 -2.99
C GLY A 44 34.75 2.88 -3.82
N GLY A 45 34.64 2.93 -5.15
CA GLY A 45 35.22 1.98 -6.10
C GLY A 45 34.21 1.45 -7.12
N VAL A 46 34.72 0.84 -8.20
CA VAL A 46 33.93 0.30 -9.32
C VAL A 46 32.84 -0.69 -8.89
N ALA A 47 33.05 -1.42 -7.78
CA ALA A 47 32.07 -2.37 -7.27
C ALA A 47 30.79 -1.70 -6.74
N PHE A 48 30.83 -0.41 -6.41
CA PHE A 48 29.71 0.35 -5.84
C PHE A 48 29.16 1.41 -6.80
N GLU A 49 29.71 1.49 -8.01
CA GLU A 49 29.27 2.44 -9.03
C GLU A 49 27.78 2.23 -9.34
N GLY A 50 26.99 3.32 -9.28
CA GLY A 50 25.55 3.30 -9.49
C GLY A 50 24.70 3.07 -8.23
N CYS A 51 25.30 2.70 -7.09
CA CYS A 51 24.62 2.67 -5.79
C CYS A 51 24.57 4.10 -5.21
N ASN A 52 23.54 4.87 -5.57
CA ASN A 52 23.44 6.28 -5.14
C ASN A 52 23.35 6.43 -3.62
N GLU A 53 22.82 5.42 -2.93
CA GLU A 53 22.66 5.40 -1.47
C GLU A 53 24.00 5.45 -0.74
N ILE A 54 25.08 4.88 -1.31
CA ILE A 54 26.41 4.90 -0.68
C ILE A 54 27.00 6.31 -0.59
N LEU A 55 26.54 7.22 -1.44
CA LEU A 55 27.00 8.61 -1.46
C LEU A 55 26.64 9.35 -0.16
N CYS A 56 25.62 8.91 0.57
CA CYS A 56 25.34 9.40 1.92
C CYS A 56 26.51 9.19 2.90
N ARG A 57 27.40 8.23 2.62
CA ARG A 57 28.62 7.98 3.38
C ARG A 57 29.86 8.54 2.70
N THR A 58 30.02 8.34 1.38
CA THR A 58 31.27 8.64 0.67
C THR A 58 31.33 10.08 0.17
N ARG A 59 30.19 10.66 -0.24
CA ARG A 59 30.05 12.04 -0.72
C ARG A 59 28.84 12.75 -0.06
N PRO A 60 28.78 12.81 1.29
CA PRO A 60 27.69 13.47 1.99
C PRO A 60 27.59 14.96 1.66
N ASP A 61 28.69 15.58 1.21
CA ASP A 61 28.73 16.95 0.70
C ASP A 61 27.85 17.15 -0.53
N VAL A 62 27.83 16.18 -1.45
CA VAL A 62 27.01 16.23 -2.67
C VAL A 62 25.53 16.08 -2.33
N VAL A 63 25.20 15.10 -1.48
CA VAL A 63 23.82 14.85 -1.04
C VAL A 63 23.27 16.07 -0.29
N ASP A 64 24.04 16.65 0.64
CA ASP A 64 23.65 17.87 1.36
C ASP A 64 23.44 19.06 0.41
N GLN A 65 24.31 19.24 -0.59
CA GLN A 65 24.18 20.30 -1.58
C GLN A 65 22.92 20.16 -2.45
N ILE A 66 22.54 18.94 -2.84
CA ILE A 66 21.30 18.69 -3.59
C ILE A 66 20.08 19.09 -2.76
N HIS A 67 20.01 18.62 -1.51
CA HIS A 67 18.92 19.01 -0.60
C HIS A 67 18.87 20.53 -0.39
N ASP A 68 20.01 21.18 -0.18
CA ASP A 68 20.09 22.63 -0.03
C ASP A 68 19.54 23.36 -1.25
N THR A 69 19.83 22.85 -2.45
CA THR A 69 19.35 23.43 -3.72
C THR A 69 17.82 23.37 -3.82
N TYR A 70 17.20 22.24 -3.50
CA TYR A 70 15.74 22.11 -3.52
C TYR A 70 15.05 22.92 -2.41
N LEU A 71 15.66 23.02 -1.22
CA LEU A 71 15.18 23.88 -0.15
C LEU A 71 15.20 25.37 -0.54
N LEU A 72 16.27 25.81 -1.21
CA LEU A 72 16.39 27.17 -1.76
C LEU A 72 15.36 27.44 -2.86
N ALA A 73 15.06 26.43 -3.70
CA ALA A 73 13.99 26.50 -4.69
C ALA A 73 12.59 26.61 -4.05
N GLY A 74 12.46 26.26 -2.76
CA GLY A 74 11.23 26.45 -2.00
C GLY A 74 10.48 25.16 -1.69
N ALA A 75 11.12 23.99 -1.79
CA ALA A 75 10.58 22.74 -1.25
C ALA A 75 10.26 22.88 0.25
N ASP A 76 9.13 22.31 0.66
CA ASP A 76 8.73 22.17 2.06
C ASP A 76 9.17 20.81 2.63
N ILE A 77 9.31 19.81 1.77
CA ILE A 77 9.69 18.44 2.13
C ILE A 77 10.87 18.00 1.27
N ILE A 78 11.86 17.35 1.88
CA ILE A 78 13.01 16.72 1.22
C ILE A 78 12.94 15.22 1.39
N GLU A 79 13.03 14.47 0.29
CA GLU A 79 13.23 13.03 0.31
C GLU A 79 14.68 12.67 0.67
N THR A 80 14.85 11.68 1.53
CA THR A 80 16.17 11.10 1.81
C THR A 80 16.70 10.37 0.57
N ASN A 81 18.01 10.41 0.35
CA ASN A 81 18.66 9.64 -0.73
C ASN A 81 18.75 8.15 -0.35
N THR A 82 17.60 7.47 -0.30
CA THR A 82 17.44 6.11 0.24
C THR A 82 16.49 5.22 -0.58
N PHE A 83 16.17 5.61 -1.81
CA PHE A 83 15.25 4.87 -2.68
C PHE A 83 15.53 3.37 -2.72
N GLY A 84 16.79 2.98 -2.97
CA GLY A 84 17.27 1.61 -3.00
C GLY A 84 17.92 1.12 -1.71
N ALA A 85 17.78 1.80 -0.57
CA ALA A 85 18.55 1.50 0.64
C ALA A 85 18.03 0.30 1.47
N THR A 86 17.35 -0.67 0.83
CA THR A 86 16.91 -1.92 1.48
C THR A 86 18.05 -2.94 1.47
N PRO A 87 18.09 -3.90 2.42
CA PRO A 87 19.05 -5.00 2.37
C PRO A 87 18.99 -5.77 1.05
N LEU A 88 17.80 -5.96 0.48
CA LEU A 88 17.58 -6.70 -0.76
C LEU A 88 18.27 -6.06 -1.97
N VAL A 89 18.16 -4.73 -2.11
CA VAL A 89 18.78 -3.99 -3.22
C VAL A 89 20.28 -3.82 -2.97
N LEU A 90 20.67 -3.47 -1.73
CA LEU A 90 22.07 -3.28 -1.37
C LEU A 90 22.90 -4.58 -1.47
N ALA A 91 22.26 -5.75 -1.40
CA ALA A 91 22.91 -7.04 -1.66
C ALA A 91 23.52 -7.15 -3.06
N GLU A 92 22.98 -6.44 -4.06
CA GLU A 92 23.55 -6.40 -5.42
C GLU A 92 24.94 -5.76 -5.46
N TYR A 93 25.25 -4.96 -4.43
CA TYR A 93 26.53 -4.29 -4.22
C TYR A 93 27.33 -4.90 -3.06
N GLY A 94 26.83 -5.95 -2.40
CA GLY A 94 27.46 -6.54 -1.19
C GLY A 94 27.40 -5.65 0.05
N LEU A 95 26.36 -4.81 0.16
CA LEU A 95 26.16 -3.80 1.20
C LEU A 95 24.92 -4.07 2.05
N GLU A 96 24.34 -5.27 2.01
CA GLU A 96 23.08 -5.59 2.68
C GLU A 96 23.10 -5.33 4.19
N GLN A 97 24.26 -5.56 4.83
CA GLN A 97 24.47 -5.32 6.26
C GLN A 97 24.61 -3.83 6.61
N GLU A 98 24.82 -2.97 5.61
CA GLU A 98 24.97 -1.53 5.77
C GLU A 98 23.63 -0.78 5.69
N SER A 99 22.54 -1.46 5.32
CA SER A 99 21.22 -0.85 5.08
C SER A 99 20.79 0.07 6.22
N PHE A 100 20.82 -0.40 7.47
CA PHE A 100 20.41 0.41 8.62
C PHE A 100 21.20 1.72 8.72
N GLU A 101 22.53 1.63 8.64
CA GLU A 101 23.42 2.79 8.82
C GLU A 101 23.33 3.78 7.66
N LEU A 102 23.22 3.30 6.41
CA LEU A 102 23.05 4.18 5.26
C LEU A 102 21.75 4.99 5.35
N ASN A 103 20.64 4.35 5.74
CA ASN A 103 19.37 5.05 5.94
C ASN A 103 19.43 6.06 7.08
N ARG A 104 20.08 5.70 8.20
CA ARG A 104 20.29 6.61 9.32
C ARG A 104 21.07 7.86 8.90
N LEU A 105 22.19 7.67 8.20
CA LEU A 105 23.03 8.76 7.70
C LEU A 105 22.28 9.66 6.71
N ALA A 106 21.53 9.07 5.78
CA ALA A 106 20.76 9.83 4.80
C ALA A 106 19.70 10.71 5.46
N ALA A 107 18.95 10.18 6.43
CA ALA A 107 17.98 10.96 7.20
C ALA A 107 18.64 12.07 8.02
N GLU A 108 19.83 11.84 8.60
CA GLU A 108 20.58 12.87 9.30
C GLU A 108 21.06 14.01 8.38
N ILE A 109 21.46 13.70 7.15
CA ILE A 109 21.87 14.69 6.15
C ILE A 109 20.67 15.55 5.74
N ALA A 110 19.56 14.92 5.34
CA ALA A 110 18.33 15.63 4.98
C ALA A 110 17.79 16.48 6.14
N ARG A 111 17.87 15.98 7.38
CA ARG A 111 17.46 16.72 8.58
C ARG A 111 18.33 17.95 8.82
N LYS A 112 19.65 17.82 8.71
CA LYS A 112 20.57 18.96 8.82
C LYS A 112 20.24 20.04 7.79
N ALA A 113 19.99 19.64 6.54
CA ALA A 113 19.58 20.57 5.49
C ALA A 113 18.26 21.26 5.84
N CYS A 114 17.21 20.51 6.20
CA CYS A 114 15.91 21.07 6.59
C CYS A 114 16.03 22.06 7.76
N LEU A 115 16.83 21.75 8.77
CA LEU A 115 17.02 22.62 9.94
C LEU A 115 17.71 23.95 9.59
N ARG A 116 18.54 24.03 8.54
CA ARG A 116 19.13 25.29 8.08
C ARG A 116 18.09 26.24 7.46
N HIS A 117 17.05 25.67 6.84
CA HIS A 117 16.04 26.41 6.08
C HIS A 117 14.69 26.54 6.80
N THR A 118 14.50 25.83 7.91
CA THR A 118 13.27 25.86 8.70
C THR A 118 13.09 27.24 9.35
N THR A 119 11.86 27.77 9.30
CA THR A 119 11.47 28.99 10.01
C THR A 119 10.19 28.73 10.81
N PRO A 120 9.86 29.53 11.83
CA PRO A 120 8.63 29.34 12.60
C PRO A 120 7.35 29.31 11.74
N ASP A 121 7.28 30.15 10.69
CA ASP A 121 6.11 30.22 9.80
C ASP A 121 6.14 29.16 8.69
N ARG A 122 7.32 28.66 8.35
CA ARG A 122 7.51 27.70 7.28
C ARG A 122 8.51 26.62 7.70
N PRO A 123 8.06 25.61 8.47
CA PRO A 123 8.89 24.47 8.79
C PRO A 123 9.25 23.68 7.52
N ARG A 124 10.39 22.98 7.57
CA ARG A 124 10.87 22.06 6.54
C ARG A 124 10.88 20.65 7.09
N PHE A 125 10.50 19.66 6.28
CA PHE A 125 10.31 18.28 6.73
C PHE A 125 11.15 17.28 5.94
N VAL A 126 11.51 16.20 6.60
CA VAL A 126 12.26 15.07 6.02
C VAL A 126 11.30 13.92 5.76
N CYS A 127 11.24 13.49 4.51
CA CYS A 127 10.55 12.29 4.07
C CYS A 127 11.56 11.15 3.93
N GLY A 128 11.38 10.08 4.71
CA GLY A 128 12.16 8.85 4.55
C GLY A 128 11.69 8.07 3.32
N SER A 129 12.40 8.18 2.21
CA SER A 129 12.10 7.51 0.94
C SER A 129 12.45 6.02 1.00
N MET A 130 11.50 5.18 0.57
CA MET A 130 11.63 3.73 0.48
C MET A 130 11.05 3.25 -0.87
N GLY A 131 11.91 2.91 -1.82
CA GLY A 131 11.50 2.46 -3.15
C GLY A 131 10.94 1.02 -3.19
N PRO A 132 10.49 0.53 -4.35
CA PRO A 132 9.77 -0.73 -4.50
C PRO A 132 10.67 -1.98 -4.43
N THR A 133 11.98 -1.79 -4.25
CA THR A 133 13.06 -2.78 -4.42
C THR A 133 13.29 -3.21 -5.89
N THR A 134 14.26 -4.09 -6.14
CA THR A 134 14.54 -4.67 -7.47
C THR A 134 13.73 -5.94 -7.75
N LYS A 135 12.93 -6.43 -6.80
CA LYS A 135 12.10 -7.64 -6.94
C LYS A 135 10.67 -7.39 -6.52
N ALA A 136 9.72 -7.85 -7.35
CA ALA A 136 8.29 -7.79 -7.08
C ALA A 136 7.70 -9.20 -6.99
N ILE A 137 6.90 -9.46 -5.94
CA ILE A 137 6.33 -10.79 -5.66
C ILE A 137 5.53 -11.32 -6.85
N THR A 138 4.70 -10.48 -7.45
CA THR A 138 3.75 -10.88 -8.49
C THR A 138 4.31 -10.74 -9.90
N VAL A 139 5.30 -9.87 -10.10
CA VAL A 139 5.84 -9.53 -11.43
C VAL A 139 7.08 -10.33 -11.74
N THR A 140 8.16 -10.18 -10.95
CA THR A 140 9.45 -10.83 -11.21
C THR A 140 9.62 -12.13 -10.43
N GLY A 141 8.97 -12.25 -9.28
CA GLY A 141 9.23 -13.29 -8.29
C GLY A 141 10.61 -13.17 -7.66
N GLY A 142 11.05 -14.24 -6.99
CA GLY A 142 12.40 -14.33 -6.39
C GLY A 142 12.56 -13.64 -5.04
N VAL A 143 11.44 -13.24 -4.43
CA VAL A 143 11.33 -12.74 -3.05
C VAL A 143 9.96 -13.15 -2.50
N THR A 144 9.90 -13.40 -1.19
CA THR A 144 8.67 -13.71 -0.45
C THR A 144 8.12 -12.49 0.28
N PHE A 145 6.85 -12.56 0.68
CA PHE A 145 6.21 -11.51 1.47
C PHE A 145 6.98 -11.22 2.78
N ASP A 146 7.36 -12.27 3.51
CA ASP A 146 8.06 -12.13 4.79
C ASP A 146 9.49 -11.59 4.64
N GLU A 147 10.21 -11.94 3.55
CA GLU A 147 11.52 -11.36 3.24
C GLU A 147 11.44 -9.85 2.96
N LEU A 148 10.37 -9.38 2.30
CA LEU A 148 10.15 -7.96 2.08
C LEU A 148 9.77 -7.24 3.38
N VAL A 149 8.93 -7.84 4.23
CA VAL A 149 8.61 -7.29 5.56
C VAL A 149 9.90 -7.04 6.35
N GLU A 150 10.81 -8.01 6.38
CA GLU A 150 12.08 -7.87 7.09
C GLU A 150 13.02 -6.82 6.44
N SER A 151 13.09 -6.81 5.11
CA SER A 151 13.92 -5.84 4.38
C SER A 151 13.47 -4.40 4.64
N PHE A 152 12.17 -4.13 4.57
CA PHE A 152 11.62 -2.81 4.85
C PHE A 152 11.65 -2.46 6.34
N HIS A 153 11.56 -3.44 7.25
CA HIS A 153 11.76 -3.22 8.69
C HIS A 153 13.14 -2.63 8.98
N ILE A 154 14.20 -3.18 8.37
CA ILE A 154 15.58 -2.71 8.57
C ILE A 154 15.74 -1.28 8.02
N GLN A 155 15.25 -1.03 6.80
CA GLN A 155 15.30 0.28 6.17
C GLN A 155 14.56 1.34 7.01
N ALA A 156 13.30 1.07 7.37
CA ALA A 156 12.47 1.96 8.18
C ALA A 156 13.12 2.24 9.54
N SER A 157 13.70 1.23 10.19
CA SER A 157 14.39 1.39 11.48
C SER A 157 15.57 2.37 11.39
N GLY A 158 16.32 2.35 10.29
CA GLY A 158 17.40 3.31 10.01
C GLY A 158 16.87 4.73 9.83
N LEU A 159 15.85 4.90 8.98
CA LEU A 159 15.22 6.20 8.71
C LEU A 159 14.59 6.84 9.96
N ILE A 160 13.88 6.04 10.76
CA ILE A 160 13.30 6.45 12.05
C ILE A 160 14.42 6.91 13.00
N THR A 161 15.51 6.15 13.09
CA THR A 161 16.64 6.48 13.97
C THR A 161 17.35 7.75 13.53
N GLY A 162 17.51 7.97 12.22
CA GLY A 162 18.12 9.18 11.66
C GLY A 162 17.21 10.42 11.72
N GLY A 163 15.95 10.25 12.10
CA GLY A 163 15.02 11.36 12.36
C GLY A 163 14.25 11.83 11.13
N ALA A 164 13.79 10.91 10.28
CA ALA A 164 12.74 11.22 9.30
C ALA A 164 11.46 11.67 10.04
N ASP A 165 10.74 12.66 9.50
CA ASP A 165 9.49 13.15 10.09
C ASP A 165 8.30 12.26 9.74
N TYR A 166 8.36 11.65 8.55
CA TYR A 166 7.45 10.61 8.07
C TYR A 166 8.16 9.68 7.08
N LEU A 167 7.57 8.54 6.77
CA LEU A 167 8.11 7.58 5.79
C LEU A 167 7.20 7.50 4.55
N VAL A 168 7.77 7.25 3.38
CA VAL A 168 7.01 6.97 2.15
C VAL A 168 7.47 5.67 1.52
N LEU A 169 6.54 4.80 1.18
CA LEU A 169 6.77 3.75 0.18
C LEU A 169 6.45 4.37 -1.17
N GLU A 170 7.47 4.64 -1.97
CA GLU A 170 7.32 5.37 -3.22
C GLU A 170 7.58 4.50 -4.45
N THR A 171 7.10 4.94 -5.61
CA THR A 171 7.20 4.22 -6.88
C THR A 171 6.71 2.77 -6.76
N CYS A 172 5.69 2.55 -5.94
CA CYS A 172 5.14 1.22 -5.70
C CYS A 172 4.54 0.68 -7.00
N GLN A 173 5.03 -0.49 -7.44
CA GLN A 173 4.64 -1.16 -8.68
C GLN A 173 3.78 -2.41 -8.45
N ASP A 174 3.86 -2.99 -7.26
CA ASP A 174 3.16 -4.21 -6.84
C ASP A 174 2.56 -3.99 -5.44
N LEU A 175 1.26 -4.20 -5.27
CA LEU A 175 0.62 -3.99 -3.97
C LEU A 175 0.91 -5.09 -2.95
N LEU A 176 1.34 -6.29 -3.34
CA LEU A 176 1.85 -7.24 -2.35
C LEU A 176 3.17 -6.74 -1.74
N ASN A 177 4.07 -6.20 -2.56
CA ASN A 177 5.28 -5.53 -2.06
C ASN A 177 4.93 -4.36 -1.14
N THR A 178 3.95 -3.55 -1.56
CA THR A 178 3.52 -2.36 -0.80
C THR A 178 2.96 -2.76 0.57
N LYS A 179 2.07 -3.76 0.63
CA LYS A 179 1.54 -4.29 1.89
C LYS A 179 2.65 -4.88 2.77
N ALA A 180 3.59 -5.63 2.20
CA ALA A 180 4.75 -6.12 2.94
C ALA A 180 5.60 -4.98 3.52
N GLY A 181 5.82 -3.91 2.74
CA GLY A 181 6.51 -2.70 3.20
C GLY A 181 5.79 -2.00 4.34
N LEU A 182 4.46 -1.86 4.26
CA LEU A 182 3.66 -1.27 5.34
C LEU A 182 3.78 -2.06 6.64
N LEU A 183 3.78 -3.39 6.57
CA LEU A 183 3.98 -4.25 7.75
C LEU A 183 5.43 -4.21 8.26
N GLY A 184 6.42 -4.06 7.37
CA GLY A 184 7.80 -3.81 7.77
C GLY A 184 7.97 -2.51 8.54
N ILE A 185 7.31 -1.45 8.08
CA ILE A 185 7.24 -0.15 8.76
C ILE A 185 6.51 -0.28 10.11
N GLU A 186 5.35 -0.95 10.14
CA GLU A 186 4.61 -1.23 11.38
C GLU A 186 5.53 -1.90 12.42
N LYS A 187 6.24 -2.96 12.03
CA LYS A 187 7.19 -3.67 12.89
C LYS A 187 8.31 -2.74 13.39
N ALA A 188 8.81 -1.83 12.56
CA ALA A 188 9.85 -0.87 12.96
C ALA A 188 9.31 0.18 13.96
N LEU A 189 8.08 0.65 13.77
CA LEU A 189 7.40 1.57 14.69
C LEU A 189 7.10 0.92 16.04
N GLU A 190 6.61 -0.32 16.04
CA GLU A 190 6.40 -1.11 17.26
C GLU A 190 7.70 -1.31 18.04
N THR A 191 8.76 -1.71 17.35
CA THR A 191 10.08 -1.97 17.98
C THR A 191 10.71 -0.69 18.53
N SER A 192 10.50 0.45 17.87
CA SER A 192 11.01 1.75 18.33
C SER A 192 10.14 2.40 19.41
N GLY A 193 8.88 1.96 19.58
CA GLY A 193 7.91 2.60 20.46
C GLY A 193 7.48 4.00 19.98
N LEU A 194 7.65 4.29 18.69
CA LEU A 194 7.35 5.58 18.08
C LEU A 194 6.16 5.46 17.14
N GLN A 195 5.56 6.61 16.85
CA GLN A 195 4.53 6.73 15.83
C GLN A 195 5.01 7.77 14.82
N LEU A 196 5.20 7.37 13.57
CA LEU A 196 5.44 8.27 12.45
C LEU A 196 4.29 8.13 11.45
N PRO A 197 3.87 9.22 10.79
CA PRO A 197 3.00 9.10 9.64
C PRO A 197 3.69 8.30 8.52
N VAL A 198 2.89 7.57 7.74
CA VAL A 198 3.36 6.79 6.59
C VAL A 198 2.58 7.23 5.36
N ALA A 199 3.24 7.38 4.24
CA ALA A 199 2.63 7.69 2.95
C ALA A 199 2.93 6.58 1.94
N VAL A 200 2.12 6.51 0.88
CA VAL A 200 2.36 5.61 -0.24
C VAL A 200 2.18 6.36 -1.54
N THR A 201 3.12 6.24 -2.46
CA THR A 201 2.92 6.65 -3.84
C THR A 201 3.13 5.47 -4.76
N VAL A 202 2.20 5.30 -5.69
CA VAL A 202 2.24 4.22 -6.68
C VAL A 202 2.61 4.79 -8.04
N THR A 203 3.09 3.92 -8.90
CA THR A 203 3.30 4.26 -10.30
C THR A 203 2.26 3.55 -11.17
N ILE A 204 1.64 4.30 -12.07
CA ILE A 204 0.69 3.81 -13.06
C ILE A 204 1.30 4.05 -14.43
N GLU A 205 1.40 2.97 -15.20
CA GLU A 205 1.98 2.98 -16.54
C GLU A 205 1.03 3.65 -17.53
N THR A 206 1.53 3.94 -18.74
CA THR A 206 0.75 4.53 -19.83
C THR A 206 -0.48 3.70 -20.26
N ASN A 207 -0.57 2.44 -19.83
CA ASN A 207 -1.72 1.56 -20.07
C ASN A 207 -2.85 1.73 -19.03
N GLY A 208 -2.69 2.61 -18.03
CA GLY A 208 -3.69 2.87 -16.98
C GLY A 208 -3.66 1.87 -15.83
N THR A 209 -2.60 1.07 -15.68
CA THR A 209 -2.43 0.13 -14.56
C THR A 209 -1.03 0.18 -13.98
N MET A 210 -0.89 -0.19 -12.70
CA MET A 210 0.39 -0.54 -12.08
C MET A 210 1.01 -1.76 -12.78
N LEU A 211 2.30 -1.98 -12.61
CA LEU A 211 2.98 -3.17 -13.15
C LEU A 211 2.39 -4.49 -12.61
N GLY A 212 1.94 -4.50 -11.35
CA GLY A 212 1.18 -5.60 -10.73
C GLY A 212 -0.24 -5.80 -11.27
N GLY A 213 -0.71 -4.90 -12.14
CA GLY A 213 -1.94 -5.03 -12.92
C GLY A 213 -3.18 -4.34 -12.33
N GLN A 214 -3.06 -3.66 -11.19
CA GLN A 214 -4.16 -2.89 -10.59
C GLN A 214 -4.30 -1.50 -11.21
N ASP A 215 -5.53 -1.05 -11.41
CA ASP A 215 -5.86 0.33 -11.74
C ASP A 215 -5.93 1.22 -10.48
N ALA A 216 -6.13 2.52 -10.68
CA ALA A 216 -6.23 3.51 -9.61
C ALA A 216 -7.33 3.18 -8.58
N GLU A 217 -8.50 2.71 -9.02
CA GLU A 217 -9.62 2.36 -8.14
C GLU A 217 -9.28 1.17 -7.25
N ALA A 218 -8.80 0.07 -7.86
CA ALA A 218 -8.38 -1.12 -7.14
C ALA A 218 -7.25 -0.81 -6.15
N MET A 219 -6.31 0.06 -6.54
CA MET A 219 -5.21 0.48 -5.68
C MET A 219 -5.70 1.19 -4.42
N VAL A 220 -6.59 2.19 -4.55
CA VAL A 220 -7.14 2.91 -3.39
C VAL A 220 -7.90 1.96 -2.46
N VAL A 221 -8.72 1.07 -3.02
CA VAL A 221 -9.49 0.09 -2.22
C VAL A 221 -8.57 -0.84 -1.43
N SER A 222 -7.46 -1.27 -2.04
CA SER A 222 -6.50 -2.19 -1.42
C SER A 222 -5.74 -1.57 -0.27
N LEU A 223 -5.46 -0.27 -0.34
CA LEU A 223 -4.73 0.48 0.70
C LEU A 223 -5.64 1.21 1.68
N ALA A 224 -6.96 1.20 1.48
CA ALA A 224 -7.92 1.93 2.29
C ALA A 224 -7.93 1.54 3.78
N HIS A 225 -7.34 0.39 4.15
CA HIS A 225 -7.24 -0.07 5.53
C HIS A 225 -6.12 0.61 6.31
N SER A 226 -5.13 1.19 5.63
CA SER A 226 -3.95 1.79 6.23
C SER A 226 -4.22 3.27 6.57
N ASP A 227 -3.82 3.72 7.76
CA ASP A 227 -3.89 5.13 8.18
C ASP A 227 -2.74 5.93 7.56
N LEU A 228 -2.85 6.24 6.27
CA LEU A 228 -1.81 6.92 5.51
C LEU A 228 -1.94 8.44 5.60
N LEU A 229 -0.79 9.11 5.71
CA LEU A 229 -0.66 10.56 5.65
C LEU A 229 -1.20 11.10 4.32
N TYR A 230 -0.77 10.49 3.21
CA TYR A 230 -1.28 10.67 1.86
C TYR A 230 -1.10 9.40 1.03
N ILE A 231 -1.91 9.29 -0.02
CA ILE A 231 -1.66 8.39 -1.15
C ILE A 231 -1.45 9.20 -2.42
N GLY A 232 -0.76 8.69 -3.42
CA GLY A 232 -0.56 9.47 -4.64
C GLY A 232 0.07 8.72 -5.79
N LEU A 233 0.36 9.48 -6.83
CA LEU A 233 1.09 9.01 -8.01
C LEU A 233 2.46 9.64 -8.08
N ASN A 234 3.47 8.84 -8.44
CA ASN A 234 4.78 9.34 -8.80
C ASN A 234 5.40 8.51 -9.94
N CYS A 235 6.32 9.14 -10.68
CA CYS A 235 7.08 8.50 -11.75
C CYS A 235 6.22 7.93 -12.91
N ALA A 236 6.84 7.10 -13.77
CA ALA A 236 6.39 6.50 -15.05
C ALA A 236 5.92 7.47 -16.14
N THR A 237 5.10 8.46 -15.79
CA THR A 237 4.42 9.33 -16.73
C THR A 237 4.60 10.81 -16.37
N GLY A 238 4.35 11.66 -17.37
CA GLY A 238 4.23 13.10 -17.18
C GLY A 238 2.89 13.47 -16.52
N PRO A 239 2.76 14.72 -16.04
CA PRO A 239 1.54 15.18 -15.39
C PRO A 239 0.30 15.08 -16.28
N ASP A 240 0.44 15.18 -17.60
CA ASP A 240 -0.66 15.13 -18.58
C ASP A 240 -1.38 13.78 -18.61
N LEU A 241 -0.66 12.68 -18.37
CA LEU A 241 -1.20 11.32 -18.40
C LEU A 241 -1.82 10.89 -17.06
N MET A 242 -1.51 11.58 -15.96
CA MET A 242 -2.01 11.22 -14.62
C MET A 242 -3.44 11.69 -14.32
N ARG A 243 -4.09 12.45 -15.21
CA ARG A 243 -5.34 13.17 -14.92
C ARG A 243 -6.48 12.26 -14.45
N GLU A 244 -6.76 11.20 -15.20
CA GLU A 244 -7.91 10.33 -14.94
C GLU A 244 -7.70 9.49 -13.68
N ASP A 245 -6.48 9.01 -13.47
CA ASP A 245 -6.10 8.27 -12.27
C ASP A 245 -6.18 9.17 -11.04
N LEU A 246 -5.67 10.41 -11.10
CA LEU A 246 -5.77 11.38 -10.01
C LEU A 246 -7.21 11.76 -9.70
N ARG A 247 -8.07 11.92 -10.70
CA ARG A 247 -9.51 12.17 -10.50
C ARG A 247 -10.14 11.02 -9.69
N THR A 248 -9.83 9.79 -10.06
CA THR A 248 -10.32 8.58 -9.40
C THR A 248 -9.80 8.48 -7.96
N ILE A 249 -8.50 8.68 -7.76
CA ILE A 249 -7.88 8.69 -6.42
C ILE A 249 -8.48 9.81 -5.57
N SER A 250 -8.68 11.00 -6.13
CA SER A 250 -9.24 12.14 -5.43
C SER A 250 -10.70 11.93 -4.98
N ASP A 251 -11.49 11.16 -5.72
CA ASP A 251 -12.86 10.81 -5.32
C ASP A 251 -12.90 9.79 -4.18
N LEU A 252 -12.01 8.79 -4.22
CA LEU A 252 -12.06 7.60 -3.36
C LEU A 252 -11.20 7.69 -2.10
N ALA A 253 -10.09 8.43 -2.14
CA ALA A 253 -9.10 8.40 -1.08
C ALA A 253 -9.62 9.07 0.19
N ARG A 254 -9.74 8.31 1.28
CA ARG A 254 -9.98 8.85 2.64
C ARG A 254 -8.70 9.38 3.31
N THR A 255 -7.70 9.70 2.50
CA THR A 255 -6.41 10.29 2.89
C THR A 255 -6.15 11.50 2.02
N ARG A 256 -5.05 12.20 2.27
CA ARG A 256 -4.59 13.29 1.40
C ARG A 256 -4.05 12.72 0.09
N VAL A 257 -3.98 13.54 -0.95
CA VAL A 257 -3.54 13.09 -2.28
C VAL A 257 -2.28 13.83 -2.73
N ALA A 258 -1.32 13.08 -3.28
CA ALA A 258 -0.08 13.60 -3.83
C ALA A 258 0.06 13.33 -5.33
N CYS A 259 0.72 14.24 -6.05
CA CYS A 259 1.14 14.03 -7.43
C CYS A 259 2.58 14.51 -7.63
N ILE A 260 3.46 13.58 -8.00
CA ILE A 260 4.90 13.78 -8.16
C ILE A 260 5.35 13.21 -9.53
N PRO A 261 4.93 13.82 -10.64
CA PRO A 261 5.15 13.26 -11.97
C PRO A 261 6.60 13.46 -12.46
N ASN A 262 6.96 12.74 -13.52
CA ASN A 262 8.18 13.04 -14.28
C ASN A 262 8.01 14.35 -15.06
N ALA A 263 9.11 14.97 -15.47
CA ALA A 263 9.12 16.10 -16.41
C ALA A 263 8.79 15.65 -17.85
N GLY A 264 7.63 15.02 -18.02
CA GLY A 264 7.21 14.36 -19.25
C GLY A 264 7.74 12.93 -19.36
N LEU A 265 7.51 12.31 -20.52
CA LEU A 265 8.19 11.08 -20.89
C LEU A 265 9.61 11.41 -21.40
N PRO A 266 10.61 10.55 -21.11
CA PRO A 266 11.94 10.74 -21.67
C PRO A 266 11.92 10.54 -23.20
N ASP A 267 12.78 11.27 -23.91
CA ASP A 267 13.05 11.05 -25.32
C ASP A 267 13.93 9.81 -25.57
N GLU A 268 14.29 9.57 -26.84
CA GLU A 268 15.12 8.42 -27.23
C GLU A 268 16.52 8.43 -26.59
N ASP A 269 17.00 9.61 -26.19
CA ASP A 269 18.29 9.82 -25.53
C ASP A 269 18.16 9.85 -23.98
N GLY A 270 16.95 9.70 -23.45
CA GLY A 270 16.67 9.70 -22.01
C GLY A 270 16.46 11.09 -21.40
N HIS A 271 16.35 12.15 -22.21
CA HIS A 271 16.11 13.50 -21.73
C HIS A 271 14.64 13.78 -21.49
N TYR A 272 14.35 14.48 -20.41
CA TYR A 272 13.02 14.96 -20.06
C TYR A 272 12.83 16.39 -20.57
N LEU A 273 11.77 16.62 -21.34
CA LEU A 273 11.60 17.84 -22.15
C LEU A 273 10.49 18.77 -21.63
N LEU A 274 9.73 18.37 -20.61
CA LEU A 274 8.65 19.22 -20.09
C LEU A 274 9.25 20.34 -19.23
N GLU A 275 9.10 21.57 -19.68
CA GLU A 275 9.64 22.76 -19.00
C GLU A 275 8.84 23.13 -17.73
N PRO A 276 9.44 23.87 -16.78
CA PRO A 276 8.79 24.27 -15.52
C PRO A 276 7.43 24.97 -15.67
N GLU A 277 7.27 25.81 -16.70
CA GLU A 277 6.04 26.55 -16.95
C GLU A 277 4.88 25.61 -17.32
N ASP A 278 5.11 24.67 -18.24
CA ASP A 278 4.09 23.70 -18.64
C ASP A 278 3.82 22.67 -17.55
N PHE A 279 4.87 22.23 -16.84
CA PHE A 279 4.75 21.32 -15.70
C PHE A 279 3.85 21.91 -14.61
N SER A 280 4.13 23.14 -14.19
CA SER A 280 3.35 23.84 -13.16
C SER A 280 1.95 24.22 -13.64
N ARG A 281 1.77 24.57 -14.92
CA ARG A 281 0.45 24.83 -15.51
C ARG A 281 -0.48 23.61 -15.37
N ILE A 282 -0.01 22.41 -15.73
CA ILE A 282 -0.83 21.20 -15.68
C ILE A 282 -1.19 20.84 -14.23
N LEU A 283 -0.22 20.87 -13.30
CA LEU A 283 -0.50 20.64 -11.88
C LEU A 283 -1.40 21.71 -11.27
N GLY A 284 -1.33 22.95 -11.78
CA GLY A 284 -2.23 24.04 -11.42
C GLY A 284 -3.69 23.70 -11.70
N GLU A 285 -3.98 23.03 -12.82
CA GLU A 285 -5.32 22.55 -13.14
C GLU A 285 -5.83 21.53 -12.13
N TYR A 286 -4.98 20.62 -11.64
CA TYR A 286 -5.36 19.63 -10.61
C TYR A 286 -5.62 20.29 -9.26
N LEU A 287 -4.84 21.31 -8.92
CA LEU A 287 -5.07 22.12 -7.74
C LEU A 287 -6.36 22.96 -7.83
N ASP A 288 -6.68 23.49 -9.01
CA ASP A 288 -7.93 24.21 -9.26
C ASP A 288 -9.17 23.30 -9.10
N GLN A 289 -9.05 22.02 -9.46
CA GLN A 289 -10.08 21.02 -9.18
C GLN A 289 -10.14 20.60 -7.70
N GLY A 290 -9.20 21.05 -6.87
CA GLY A 290 -9.10 20.67 -5.47
C GLY A 290 -8.69 19.21 -5.27
N TRP A 291 -7.86 18.65 -6.16
CA TRP A 291 -7.52 17.23 -6.13
C TRP A 291 -6.30 16.87 -5.30
N LEU A 292 -5.43 17.83 -4.97
CA LEU A 292 -4.11 17.56 -4.39
C LEU A 292 -3.90 18.26 -3.04
N ASN A 293 -3.00 17.67 -2.26
CA ASN A 293 -2.46 18.18 -1.00
C ASN A 293 -0.93 18.33 -1.06
N VAL A 294 -0.27 17.49 -1.85
CA VAL A 294 1.18 17.52 -2.12
C VAL A 294 1.42 17.58 -3.63
N VAL A 295 2.35 18.43 -4.03
CA VAL A 295 2.92 18.45 -5.38
C VAL A 295 4.43 18.28 -5.29
N GLY A 296 5.05 17.68 -6.27
CA GLY A 296 6.50 17.50 -6.32
C GLY A 296 6.97 17.15 -7.72
N GLY A 297 8.24 16.76 -7.84
CA GLY A 297 8.81 16.28 -9.09
C GLY A 297 9.56 14.97 -8.94
N CYS A 298 9.43 14.08 -9.93
CA CYS A 298 10.24 12.87 -10.03
C CYS A 298 11.28 13.03 -11.15
N CYS A 299 11.56 11.99 -11.95
CA CYS A 299 12.63 11.99 -12.94
C CYS A 299 12.54 13.18 -13.91
N GLY A 300 13.69 13.81 -14.15
CA GLY A 300 13.81 14.97 -15.04
C GLY A 300 13.43 16.32 -14.41
N THR A 301 12.82 16.33 -13.23
CA THR A 301 12.51 17.61 -12.56
C THR A 301 13.75 18.24 -11.94
N THR A 302 13.78 19.57 -11.97
CA THR A 302 14.94 20.39 -11.56
C THR A 302 14.55 21.39 -10.47
N PRO A 303 15.50 22.11 -9.85
CA PRO A 303 15.17 23.19 -8.92
C PRO A 303 14.24 24.24 -9.50
N ASP A 304 14.31 24.53 -10.80
CA ASP A 304 13.41 25.48 -11.47
C ASP A 304 11.96 24.97 -11.52
N HIS A 305 11.76 23.66 -11.66
CA HIS A 305 10.45 23.03 -11.54
C HIS A 305 9.90 23.19 -10.13
N VAL A 306 10.71 22.90 -9.12
CA VAL A 306 10.33 23.02 -7.70
C VAL A 306 10.00 24.48 -7.35
N ALA A 307 10.74 25.45 -7.88
CA ALA A 307 10.45 26.87 -7.70
C ALA A 307 9.10 27.26 -8.32
N ALA A 308 8.81 26.79 -9.54
CA ALA A 308 7.51 27.01 -10.18
C ALA A 308 6.36 26.40 -9.36
N LEU A 309 6.54 25.20 -8.79
CA LEU A 309 5.56 24.57 -7.90
C LEU A 309 5.39 25.31 -6.58
N ALA A 310 6.49 25.79 -5.98
CA ALA A 310 6.46 26.58 -4.75
C ALA A 310 5.72 27.90 -4.93
N ASP A 311 5.86 28.54 -6.10
CA ASP A 311 5.07 29.72 -6.46
C ASP A 311 3.61 29.38 -6.71
N LEU A 312 3.34 28.30 -7.45
CA LEU A 312 1.98 27.81 -7.72
C LEU A 312 1.22 27.48 -6.43
N ALA A 313 1.87 26.86 -5.45
CA ALA A 313 1.26 26.43 -4.19
C ALA A 313 0.80 27.60 -3.29
N LYS A 314 1.37 28.80 -3.47
CA LYS A 314 1.06 29.96 -2.63
C LYS A 314 -0.42 30.35 -2.74
N GLY A 315 -1.09 30.44 -1.60
CA GLY A 315 -2.48 30.89 -1.50
C GLY A 315 -3.52 29.89 -2.02
N ARG A 316 -3.10 28.67 -2.42
CA ARG A 316 -4.02 27.60 -2.83
C ARG A 316 -4.51 26.79 -1.63
N THR A 317 -5.74 26.31 -1.72
CA THR A 317 -6.38 25.54 -0.66
C THR A 317 -6.11 24.05 -0.87
N PRO A 318 -5.68 23.31 0.17
CA PRO A 318 -5.51 21.86 0.07
C PRO A 318 -6.85 21.15 -0.16
N ARG A 319 -6.79 20.02 -0.89
CA ARG A 319 -7.94 19.11 -1.04
C ARG A 319 -8.52 18.74 0.32
N ARG A 320 -9.86 18.77 0.40
CA ARG A 320 -10.59 18.22 1.55
C ARG A 320 -10.76 16.72 1.37
N VAL A 321 -10.40 15.97 2.40
CA VAL A 321 -10.58 14.51 2.42
C VAL A 321 -12.08 14.19 2.47
N PRO A 322 -12.61 13.39 1.53
CA PRO A 322 -14.01 12.98 1.53
C PRO A 322 -14.31 12.07 2.71
N ASP A 323 -15.52 12.21 3.26
CA ASP A 323 -16.05 11.29 4.25
C ASP A 323 -17.17 10.46 3.62
N HIS A 324 -16.85 9.21 3.29
CA HIS A 324 -17.80 8.26 2.72
C HIS A 324 -17.61 6.86 3.31
N ASN A 325 -18.68 6.07 3.31
CA ASN A 325 -18.70 4.67 3.79
C ASN A 325 -19.02 3.70 2.64
N ARG A 326 -18.30 3.83 1.52
CA ARG A 326 -18.46 2.98 0.34
C ARG A 326 -17.99 1.56 0.65
N CYS A 327 -18.84 0.57 0.40
CA CYS A 327 -18.49 -0.84 0.59
C CYS A 327 -17.80 -1.36 -0.67
N MET A 328 -16.49 -1.57 -0.60
CA MET A 328 -15.68 -1.98 -1.75
C MET A 328 -14.70 -3.09 -1.39
N ILE A 329 -14.47 -3.99 -2.33
CA ILE A 329 -13.42 -5.03 -2.30
C ILE A 329 -12.63 -4.98 -3.60
N SER A 330 -11.46 -5.61 -3.65
CA SER A 330 -10.63 -5.58 -4.88
C SER A 330 -9.85 -6.87 -5.09
N GLY A 331 -9.74 -7.26 -6.37
CA GLY A 331 -8.67 -8.11 -6.89
C GLY A 331 -7.69 -7.21 -7.65
N LEU A 332 -7.45 -7.53 -8.92
CA LEU A 332 -6.84 -6.55 -9.85
C LEU A 332 -7.81 -5.44 -10.25
N GLN A 333 -9.11 -5.70 -10.12
CA GLN A 333 -10.18 -4.73 -10.33
C GLN A 333 -10.98 -4.57 -9.03
N ALA A 334 -11.46 -3.36 -8.78
CA ALA A 334 -12.36 -3.10 -7.68
C ALA A 334 -13.79 -3.57 -8.00
N VAL A 335 -14.51 -3.93 -6.94
CA VAL A 335 -15.95 -4.15 -6.97
C VAL A 335 -16.55 -3.37 -5.81
N GLU A 336 -17.27 -2.30 -6.15
CA GLU A 336 -18.11 -1.58 -5.20
C GLU A 336 -19.47 -2.26 -5.08
N LEU A 337 -19.96 -2.47 -3.87
CA LEU A 337 -21.28 -3.02 -3.62
C LEU A 337 -22.30 -1.87 -3.55
N THR A 338 -23.14 -1.76 -4.58
CA THR A 338 -24.21 -0.75 -4.67
C THR A 338 -25.57 -1.40 -4.86
N ASP A 339 -26.66 -0.63 -4.76
CA ASP A 339 -27.99 -1.16 -5.08
C ASP A 339 -28.15 -1.54 -6.57
N GLN A 340 -27.31 -0.98 -7.46
CA GLN A 340 -27.42 -1.20 -8.90
C GLN A 340 -26.81 -2.52 -9.38
N ASN A 341 -25.87 -3.08 -8.62
CA ASN A 341 -25.16 -4.32 -8.99
C ASN A 341 -25.48 -5.51 -8.08
N ARG A 342 -26.63 -5.45 -7.39
CA ARG A 342 -27.17 -6.59 -6.62
C ARG A 342 -27.97 -7.54 -7.52
N PRO A 343 -27.88 -8.87 -7.32
CA PRO A 343 -27.01 -9.53 -6.35
C PRO A 343 -25.53 -9.55 -6.79
N LEU A 344 -24.61 -9.41 -5.83
CA LEU A 344 -23.19 -9.69 -6.04
C LEU A 344 -23.02 -11.21 -6.18
N LEU A 345 -22.46 -11.66 -7.30
CA LEU A 345 -22.31 -13.10 -7.58
C LEU A 345 -20.96 -13.62 -7.08
N VAL A 346 -21.00 -14.54 -6.11
CA VAL A 346 -19.81 -15.25 -5.57
C VAL A 346 -19.74 -16.66 -6.16
N GLY A 347 -18.59 -17.02 -6.74
CA GLY A 347 -18.36 -18.33 -7.32
C GLY A 347 -17.93 -19.38 -6.30
N GLU A 348 -18.84 -20.29 -5.93
CA GLU A 348 -18.67 -21.34 -4.90
C GLU A 348 -17.87 -22.60 -5.32
N ARG A 349 -17.54 -22.78 -6.60
CA ARG A 349 -17.06 -24.09 -7.13
C ARG A 349 -15.60 -24.38 -6.84
N THR A 350 -14.84 -23.41 -6.38
CA THR A 350 -13.43 -23.52 -5.95
C THR A 350 -13.35 -23.94 -4.48
N ASN A 351 -14.14 -24.97 -4.15
CA ASN A 351 -14.37 -25.44 -2.80
C ASN A 351 -14.22 -26.98 -2.75
N VAL A 352 -13.28 -27.48 -1.94
CA VAL A 352 -13.00 -28.92 -1.80
C VAL A 352 -14.20 -29.68 -1.21
N LEU A 353 -14.97 -29.05 -0.34
CA LEU A 353 -16.13 -29.66 0.32
C LEU A 353 -17.37 -29.68 -0.62
N GLY A 354 -17.55 -28.64 -1.42
CA GLY A 354 -18.75 -28.44 -2.25
C GLY A 354 -18.64 -28.90 -3.71
N SER A 355 -17.43 -29.05 -4.27
CA SER A 355 -17.24 -29.29 -5.71
C SER A 355 -16.44 -30.57 -6.00
N ARG A 356 -17.13 -31.60 -6.50
CA ARG A 356 -16.51 -32.90 -6.84
C ARG A 356 -15.38 -32.78 -7.87
N ILE A 357 -15.51 -31.87 -8.84
CA ILE A 357 -14.49 -31.67 -9.87
C ILE A 357 -13.26 -31.01 -9.25
N PHE A 358 -13.46 -29.97 -8.44
CA PHE A 358 -12.37 -29.25 -7.80
C PHE A 358 -11.63 -30.12 -6.79
N LYS A 359 -12.35 -30.83 -5.92
CA LYS A 359 -11.76 -31.81 -4.98
C LYS A 359 -10.85 -32.81 -5.69
N ARG A 360 -11.29 -33.38 -6.81
CA ARG A 360 -10.48 -34.33 -7.59
C ARG A 360 -9.19 -33.67 -8.11
N LEU A 361 -9.30 -32.49 -8.70
CA LEU A 361 -8.14 -31.77 -9.25
C LEU A 361 -7.12 -31.43 -8.15
N VAL A 362 -7.58 -30.96 -7.00
CA VAL A 362 -6.72 -30.63 -5.85
C VAL A 362 -6.04 -31.90 -5.31
N ALA A 363 -6.80 -32.99 -5.11
CA ALA A 363 -6.26 -34.27 -4.65
C ALA A 363 -5.23 -34.87 -5.62
N ASP A 364 -5.46 -34.75 -6.94
CA ASP A 364 -4.55 -35.20 -7.98
C ASP A 364 -3.31 -34.29 -8.14
N GLY A 365 -3.26 -33.15 -7.44
CA GLY A 365 -2.18 -32.17 -7.55
C GLY A 365 -2.25 -31.24 -8.78
N ASP A 366 -3.34 -31.31 -9.56
CA ASP A 366 -3.57 -30.48 -10.75
C ASP A 366 -4.12 -29.10 -10.38
N LEU A 367 -3.26 -28.25 -9.82
CA LEU A 367 -3.63 -26.89 -9.41
C LEU A 367 -3.91 -25.95 -10.58
N ASP A 368 -3.30 -26.18 -11.75
CA ASP A 368 -3.62 -25.41 -12.97
C ASP A 368 -5.03 -25.72 -13.46
N GLY A 369 -5.41 -27.01 -13.51
CA GLY A 369 -6.79 -27.43 -13.79
C GLY A 369 -7.78 -26.91 -12.75
N ALA A 370 -7.40 -26.90 -11.47
CA ALA A 370 -8.21 -26.32 -10.40
C ALA A 370 -8.42 -24.81 -10.59
N ALA A 371 -7.38 -24.07 -11.01
CA ALA A 371 -7.47 -22.63 -11.25
C ALA A 371 -8.40 -22.30 -12.44
N GLU A 372 -8.47 -23.19 -13.44
CA GLU A 372 -9.43 -23.07 -14.53
C GLU A 372 -10.88 -23.20 -14.08
N VAL A 373 -11.17 -23.92 -12.98
CA VAL A 373 -12.51 -23.91 -12.36
C VAL A 373 -12.86 -22.49 -11.91
N GLY A 374 -11.95 -21.81 -11.20
CA GLY A 374 -12.12 -20.41 -10.79
C GLY A 374 -12.36 -19.48 -11.96
N ARG A 375 -11.50 -19.55 -12.99
CA ARG A 375 -11.64 -18.76 -14.23
C ARG A 375 -12.98 -18.98 -14.93
N ALA A 376 -13.44 -20.24 -14.99
CA ALA A 376 -14.72 -20.58 -15.60
C ALA A 376 -15.93 -19.99 -14.86
N GLN A 377 -15.82 -19.74 -13.54
CA GLN A 377 -16.86 -19.04 -12.78
C GLN A 377 -16.91 -17.56 -13.14
N VAL A 378 -15.74 -16.90 -13.25
CA VAL A 378 -15.64 -15.49 -13.64
C VAL A 378 -16.21 -15.27 -15.05
N LEU A 379 -15.89 -16.15 -16.00
CA LEU A 379 -16.46 -16.11 -17.36
C LEU A 379 -17.99 -16.28 -17.39
N LYS A 380 -18.58 -16.85 -16.33
CA LYS A 380 -20.03 -17.02 -16.18
C LYS A 380 -20.68 -15.91 -15.34
N GLY A 381 -19.93 -14.86 -15.01
CA GLY A 381 -20.43 -13.67 -14.32
C GLY A 381 -20.15 -13.64 -12.82
N ALA A 382 -19.36 -14.57 -12.26
CA ALA A 382 -18.93 -14.42 -10.87
C ALA A 382 -18.04 -13.18 -10.72
N GLN A 383 -18.40 -12.31 -9.77
CA GLN A 383 -17.70 -11.07 -9.43
C GLN A 383 -16.73 -11.24 -8.26
N VAL A 384 -16.85 -12.33 -7.51
CA VAL A 384 -15.93 -12.77 -6.45
C VAL A 384 -15.76 -14.27 -6.59
N VAL A 385 -14.57 -14.80 -6.26
CA VAL A 385 -14.32 -16.25 -6.24
C VAL A 385 -14.06 -16.69 -4.81
N ASP A 386 -14.88 -17.61 -4.31
CA ASP A 386 -14.72 -18.25 -3.00
C ASP A 386 -13.68 -19.39 -3.09
N VAL A 387 -12.75 -19.46 -2.15
CA VAL A 387 -11.63 -20.40 -2.17
C VAL A 387 -11.57 -21.17 -0.86
N CYS A 388 -12.02 -22.42 -0.89
CA CYS A 388 -11.96 -23.34 0.24
C CYS A 388 -11.12 -24.57 -0.12
N LEU A 389 -10.02 -24.75 0.62
CA LEU A 389 -9.09 -25.87 0.45
C LEU A 389 -9.01 -26.79 1.67
N GLN A 390 -9.97 -26.67 2.58
CA GLN A 390 -10.06 -27.49 3.77
C GLN A 390 -10.20 -28.98 3.42
N ASP A 391 -9.16 -29.74 3.71
CA ASP A 391 -9.11 -31.19 3.50
C ASP A 391 -8.33 -31.85 4.67
N PRO A 392 -8.91 -32.84 5.38
CA PRO A 392 -8.22 -33.55 6.46
C PRO A 392 -6.94 -34.28 6.02
N GLU A 393 -6.78 -34.57 4.73
CA GLU A 393 -5.67 -35.36 4.20
C GLU A 393 -4.50 -34.50 3.69
N ILE A 394 -4.65 -33.17 3.66
CA ILE A 394 -3.70 -32.24 3.03
C ILE A 394 -3.41 -31.08 3.98
N ASP A 395 -2.17 -30.58 3.99
CA ASP A 395 -1.85 -29.31 4.63
C ASP A 395 -2.57 -28.17 3.90
N GLU A 396 -3.62 -27.64 4.52
CA GLU A 396 -4.46 -26.57 3.96
C GLU A 396 -3.64 -25.30 3.68
N LYS A 397 -2.69 -24.96 4.56
CA LYS A 397 -1.88 -23.74 4.46
C LYS A 397 -0.95 -23.81 3.24
N GLU A 398 -0.17 -24.87 3.13
CA GLU A 398 0.72 -25.09 1.98
C GLU A 398 -0.09 -25.13 0.67
N ARG A 399 -1.24 -25.82 0.69
CA ARG A 399 -2.09 -25.95 -0.49
C ARG A 399 -2.72 -24.63 -0.90
N MET A 400 -3.17 -23.82 0.07
CA MET A 400 -3.74 -22.50 -0.16
C MET A 400 -2.74 -21.58 -0.85
N THR A 401 -1.51 -21.48 -0.33
CA THR A 401 -0.44 -20.68 -0.95
C THR A 401 -0.17 -21.14 -2.38
N ALA A 402 0.02 -22.44 -2.61
CA ALA A 402 0.33 -22.98 -3.93
C ALA A 402 -0.81 -22.74 -4.94
N PHE A 403 -2.06 -22.85 -4.50
CA PHE A 403 -3.23 -22.64 -5.35
C PHE A 403 -3.43 -21.17 -5.70
N LEU A 404 -3.32 -20.25 -4.73
CA LEU A 404 -3.50 -18.82 -4.96
C LEU A 404 -2.49 -18.26 -5.97
N GLN A 405 -1.23 -18.73 -5.94
CA GLN A 405 -0.22 -18.39 -6.94
C GLN A 405 -0.63 -18.77 -8.38
N ARG A 406 -1.47 -19.80 -8.56
CA ARG A 406 -2.02 -20.20 -9.86
C ARG A 406 -3.30 -19.43 -10.18
N LEU A 407 -4.22 -19.33 -9.22
CA LEU A 407 -5.50 -18.66 -9.40
C LEU A 407 -5.35 -17.17 -9.75
N ASN A 408 -4.46 -16.45 -9.07
CA ASN A 408 -4.21 -15.03 -9.30
C ASN A 408 -3.73 -14.71 -10.74
N ARG A 409 -3.16 -15.68 -11.45
CA ARG A 409 -2.77 -15.53 -12.85
C ARG A 409 -3.93 -15.73 -13.82
N ARG A 410 -5.06 -16.28 -13.35
CA ARG A 410 -6.22 -16.67 -14.16
C ARG A 410 -7.42 -15.77 -13.94
N VAL A 411 -7.54 -15.12 -12.78
CA VAL A 411 -8.68 -14.27 -12.42
C VAL A 411 -8.24 -12.88 -12.01
N ARG A 412 -9.07 -11.89 -12.32
CA ARG A 412 -8.86 -10.48 -11.95
C ARG A 412 -9.76 -10.01 -10.81
N VAL A 413 -10.79 -10.80 -10.50
CA VAL A 413 -11.80 -10.47 -9.50
C VAL A 413 -11.27 -10.65 -8.07
N PRO A 414 -11.88 -9.99 -7.06
CA PRO A 414 -11.57 -10.24 -5.66
C PRO A 414 -11.73 -11.71 -5.27
N LEU A 415 -10.97 -12.12 -4.24
CA LEU A 415 -11.04 -13.45 -3.65
C LEU A 415 -11.75 -13.41 -2.29
N MET A 416 -12.54 -14.45 -2.03
CA MET A 416 -13.11 -14.75 -0.72
C MET A 416 -12.38 -15.99 -0.20
N ILE A 417 -11.60 -15.82 0.87
CA ILE A 417 -10.79 -16.85 1.48
C ILE A 417 -11.65 -17.60 2.48
N ASP A 418 -12.00 -18.84 2.16
CA ASP A 418 -12.87 -19.70 2.96
C ASP A 418 -12.04 -20.71 3.76
N SER A 419 -11.89 -20.46 5.05
CA SER A 419 -11.15 -21.33 5.97
C SER A 419 -11.66 -21.20 7.40
N THR A 420 -11.48 -22.28 8.17
CA THR A 420 -11.64 -22.24 9.63
C THR A 420 -10.31 -22.10 10.36
N ASP A 421 -9.19 -21.78 9.73
CA ASP A 421 -7.91 -21.57 10.43
C ASP A 421 -7.38 -20.15 10.19
N PRO A 422 -7.26 -19.29 11.24
CA PRO A 422 -6.68 -17.96 11.12
C PRO A 422 -5.27 -17.95 10.51
N ASP A 423 -4.46 -18.99 10.74
CA ASP A 423 -3.12 -19.03 10.17
C ASP A 423 -3.15 -19.29 8.65
N VAL A 424 -4.14 -20.05 8.17
CA VAL A 424 -4.38 -20.24 6.73
C VAL A 424 -4.89 -18.94 6.12
N MET A 425 -5.79 -18.23 6.81
CA MET A 425 -6.27 -16.92 6.37
C MET A 425 -5.12 -15.91 6.24
N GLU A 426 -4.25 -15.83 7.24
CA GLU A 426 -3.08 -14.94 7.20
C GLU A 426 -2.19 -15.24 5.99
N GLU A 427 -1.85 -16.50 5.78
CA GLU A 427 -1.01 -16.91 4.65
C GLU A 427 -1.68 -16.65 3.30
N ALA A 428 -3.01 -16.83 3.21
CA ALA A 428 -3.78 -16.49 2.03
C ALA A 428 -3.77 -14.97 1.74
N LEU A 429 -3.89 -14.13 2.77
CA LEU A 429 -3.85 -12.67 2.63
C LEU A 429 -2.49 -12.16 2.12
N LYS A 430 -1.38 -12.82 2.49
CA LYS A 430 -0.05 -12.55 1.91
C LYS A 430 0.05 -12.84 0.41
N ASN A 431 -0.94 -13.53 -0.16
CA ASN A 431 -1.06 -13.80 -1.59
C ASN A 431 -2.16 -12.97 -2.27
N CYS A 432 -2.79 -12.02 -1.58
CA CYS A 432 -3.85 -11.16 -2.09
C CYS A 432 -3.37 -9.70 -2.28
N GLN A 433 -3.12 -9.30 -3.54
CA GLN A 433 -2.81 -7.89 -3.89
C GLN A 433 -3.92 -6.94 -3.42
N GLY A 434 -5.17 -7.33 -3.69
CA GLY A 434 -6.36 -6.52 -3.40
C GLY A 434 -6.94 -6.70 -1.99
N LYS A 435 -8.09 -6.08 -1.75
CA LYS A 435 -8.90 -6.24 -0.55
C LYS A 435 -9.80 -7.48 -0.68
N ALA A 436 -9.33 -8.58 -0.09
CA ALA A 436 -10.03 -9.87 -0.05
C ALA A 436 -11.19 -9.86 0.96
N VAL A 437 -11.96 -10.94 0.98
CA VAL A 437 -13.00 -11.23 1.99
C VAL A 437 -12.60 -12.46 2.79
N LEU A 438 -12.63 -12.39 4.12
CA LEU A 438 -12.44 -13.55 5.00
C LEU A 438 -13.79 -14.21 5.26
N ASN A 439 -13.90 -15.49 4.87
CA ASN A 439 -15.05 -16.35 5.07
C ASN A 439 -14.66 -17.51 6.01
N SER A 440 -15.14 -17.60 7.23
CA SER A 440 -15.88 -16.59 7.99
C SER A 440 -15.35 -16.55 9.43
N THR A 441 -15.91 -15.66 10.24
CA THR A 441 -15.72 -15.65 11.69
C THR A 441 -17.06 -15.65 12.41
N ASN A 442 -17.08 -16.10 13.65
CA ASN A 442 -18.25 -16.11 14.51
C ASN A 442 -17.81 -16.26 15.99
N LEU A 443 -18.77 -16.31 16.91
CA LEU A 443 -18.50 -16.36 18.36
C LEU A 443 -18.61 -17.78 18.96
N GLU A 444 -18.70 -18.84 18.15
CA GLU A 444 -18.84 -20.23 18.61
C GLU A 444 -17.66 -20.65 19.52
N ASP A 445 -16.44 -20.39 19.07
CA ASP A 445 -15.20 -20.67 19.81
C ASP A 445 -14.81 -19.54 20.80
N GLY A 446 -15.73 -18.60 21.04
CA GLY A 446 -15.51 -17.44 21.89
C GLY A 446 -14.73 -16.28 21.24
N PRO A 447 -14.43 -15.22 22.01
CA PRO A 447 -13.94 -13.96 21.47
C PRO A 447 -12.48 -13.98 21.00
N GLN A 448 -11.67 -14.96 21.41
CA GLN A 448 -10.24 -14.99 21.09
C GLN A 448 -10.00 -15.23 19.60
N ARG A 449 -10.61 -16.28 19.04
CA ARG A 449 -10.54 -16.58 17.61
C ARG A 449 -11.18 -15.45 16.79
N PHE A 450 -12.35 -14.99 17.23
CA PHE A 450 -13.07 -13.90 16.60
C PHE A 450 -12.21 -12.64 16.47
N GLY A 451 -11.53 -12.27 17.55
CA GLY A 451 -10.61 -11.13 17.57
C GLY A 451 -9.35 -11.33 16.74
N HIS A 452 -8.82 -12.56 16.64
CA HIS A 452 -7.69 -12.85 15.76
C HIS A 452 -8.06 -12.59 14.29
N VAL A 453 -9.20 -13.10 13.81
CA VAL A 453 -9.66 -12.84 12.43
C VAL A 453 -9.89 -11.34 12.20
N ALA A 454 -10.44 -10.62 13.18
CA ALA A 454 -10.63 -9.17 13.10
C ALA A 454 -9.29 -8.41 12.99
N GLN A 455 -8.26 -8.85 13.73
CA GLN A 455 -6.91 -8.29 13.63
C GLN A 455 -6.28 -8.54 12.26
N LEU A 456 -6.42 -9.76 11.72
CA LEU A 456 -5.95 -10.07 10.36
C LEU A 456 -6.64 -9.18 9.31
N ALA A 457 -7.95 -9.02 9.41
CA ALA A 457 -8.72 -8.19 8.49
C ALA A 457 -8.27 -6.72 8.53
N ARG A 458 -8.03 -6.17 9.72
CA ARG A 458 -7.51 -4.82 9.88
C ARG A 458 -6.08 -4.69 9.34
N ARG A 459 -5.22 -5.66 9.65
CA ARG A 459 -3.79 -5.63 9.35
C ARG A 459 -3.48 -5.76 7.86
N TYR A 460 -4.17 -6.65 7.15
CA TYR A 460 -3.95 -6.92 5.72
C TYR A 460 -4.97 -6.24 4.79
N GLY A 461 -5.99 -5.60 5.38
CA GLY A 461 -7.05 -4.91 4.66
C GLY A 461 -8.02 -5.85 3.97
N ALA A 462 -8.75 -6.65 4.75
CA ALA A 462 -9.80 -7.54 4.26
C ALA A 462 -11.18 -7.14 4.81
N ALA A 463 -12.23 -7.45 4.06
CA ALA A 463 -13.59 -7.53 4.60
C ALA A 463 -13.79 -8.86 5.33
N VAL A 464 -14.81 -8.96 6.17
CA VAL A 464 -15.07 -10.17 6.98
C VAL A 464 -16.54 -10.56 6.89
N ILE A 465 -16.80 -11.84 6.59
CA ILE A 465 -18.12 -12.44 6.75
C ILE A 465 -18.26 -12.93 8.18
N VAL A 466 -19.35 -12.52 8.83
CA VAL A 466 -19.68 -12.84 10.21
C VAL A 466 -20.95 -13.66 10.25
N GLY A 467 -20.81 -14.93 10.63
CA GLY A 467 -21.95 -15.82 10.84
C GLY A 467 -22.70 -15.45 12.11
N THR A 468 -24.03 -15.52 12.08
CA THR A 468 -24.85 -15.37 13.30
C THR A 468 -24.80 -16.64 14.16
N ILE A 469 -23.61 -16.98 14.67
CA ILE A 469 -23.32 -18.10 15.56
C ILE A 469 -22.60 -17.56 16.79
N ASP A 470 -22.99 -18.03 17.98
CA ASP A 470 -22.31 -17.72 19.24
C ASP A 470 -22.13 -18.98 20.10
N GLU A 471 -21.72 -18.83 21.37
CA GLU A 471 -21.47 -19.94 22.29
C GLU A 471 -22.74 -20.77 22.59
N LYS A 472 -23.94 -20.27 22.23
CA LYS A 472 -25.20 -21.01 22.32
C LYS A 472 -25.52 -21.78 21.04
N GLY A 473 -24.68 -21.68 20.02
CA GLY A 473 -24.80 -22.31 18.71
C GLY A 473 -25.39 -21.39 17.64
N MET A 474 -25.89 -22.01 16.57
CA MET A 474 -26.42 -21.31 15.41
C MET A 474 -27.72 -20.55 15.75
N ALA A 475 -27.78 -19.26 15.40
CA ALA A 475 -29.00 -18.47 15.58
C ALA A 475 -30.08 -18.85 14.57
N VAL A 476 -31.17 -19.45 15.02
CA VAL A 476 -32.29 -19.87 14.13
C VAL A 476 -33.38 -18.78 14.05
N SER A 477 -33.80 -18.19 15.16
CA SER A 477 -34.84 -17.15 15.17
C SER A 477 -34.33 -15.77 14.77
N LEU A 478 -35.24 -14.90 14.29
CA LEU A 478 -34.94 -13.51 13.95
C LEU A 478 -34.30 -12.76 15.13
N GLU A 479 -34.85 -12.91 16.32
CA GLU A 479 -34.40 -12.23 17.54
C GLU A 479 -32.99 -12.67 17.89
N ARG A 480 -32.70 -13.98 17.80
CA ARG A 480 -31.36 -14.52 18.08
C ARG A 480 -30.35 -14.03 17.05
N LYS A 481 -30.70 -14.03 15.75
CA LYS A 481 -29.82 -13.52 14.68
C LYS A 481 -29.44 -12.06 14.92
N LEU A 482 -30.43 -11.22 15.27
CA LEU A 482 -30.20 -9.80 15.59
C LEU A 482 -29.36 -9.62 16.86
N GLU A 483 -29.57 -10.44 17.88
CA GLU A 483 -28.78 -10.36 19.12
C GLU A 483 -27.31 -10.71 18.89
N VAL A 484 -27.03 -11.81 18.17
CA VAL A 484 -25.65 -12.19 17.80
C VAL A 484 -25.02 -11.07 16.97
N ALA A 485 -25.71 -10.61 15.90
CA ALA A 485 -25.16 -9.60 15.02
C ALA A 485 -24.82 -8.29 15.75
N ARG A 486 -25.68 -7.83 16.66
CA ARG A 486 -25.39 -6.62 17.47
C ARG A 486 -24.19 -6.81 18.40
N ASN A 487 -24.07 -7.97 19.04
CA ASN A 487 -22.92 -8.25 19.89
C ASN A 487 -21.62 -8.32 19.08
N SER A 488 -21.62 -9.06 17.98
CA SER A 488 -20.49 -9.17 17.06
C SER A 488 -20.08 -7.81 16.47
N TYR A 489 -21.05 -6.97 16.09
CA TYR A 489 -20.78 -5.62 15.58
C TYR A 489 -20.03 -4.77 16.60
N ARG A 490 -20.51 -4.77 17.85
CA ARG A 490 -19.87 -4.04 18.94
C ARG A 490 -18.42 -4.46 19.12
N LEU A 491 -18.16 -5.77 19.19
CA LEU A 491 -16.80 -6.31 19.34
C LEU A 491 -15.92 -5.92 18.14
N LEU A 492 -16.39 -6.06 16.91
CA LEU A 492 -15.58 -5.78 15.71
C LEU A 492 -15.25 -4.29 15.56
N VAL A 493 -16.24 -3.41 15.80
CA VAL A 493 -16.08 -1.98 15.59
C VAL A 493 -15.44 -1.30 16.80
N GLU A 494 -15.95 -1.55 18.01
CA GLU A 494 -15.49 -0.85 19.22
C GLU A 494 -14.17 -1.44 19.76
N ASP A 495 -14.03 -2.78 19.80
CA ASP A 495 -12.86 -3.41 20.43
C ASP A 495 -11.73 -3.66 19.42
N HIS A 496 -12.04 -3.95 18.15
CA HIS A 496 -11.05 -4.27 17.12
C HIS A 496 -10.82 -3.15 16.09
N GLY A 497 -11.68 -2.13 16.07
CA GLY A 497 -11.53 -0.97 15.18
C GLY A 497 -11.79 -1.27 13.70
N LEU A 498 -12.55 -2.31 13.39
CA LEU A 498 -12.99 -2.55 12.02
C LEU A 498 -14.03 -1.52 11.60
N ARG A 499 -14.02 -1.20 10.31
CA ARG A 499 -15.02 -0.29 9.76
C ARG A 499 -16.33 -1.03 9.50
N PRO A 500 -17.49 -0.40 9.75
CA PRO A 500 -18.79 -1.01 9.49
C PRO A 500 -18.97 -1.52 8.06
N GLU A 501 -18.45 -0.79 7.07
CA GLU A 501 -18.51 -1.15 5.65
C GLU A 501 -17.70 -2.40 5.27
N ASP A 502 -16.83 -2.88 6.17
CA ASP A 502 -15.99 -4.07 5.97
C ASP A 502 -16.61 -5.32 6.62
N ILE A 503 -17.77 -5.20 7.27
CA ILE A 503 -18.46 -6.30 7.98
C ILE A 503 -19.66 -6.78 7.17
N TRP A 504 -19.63 -8.03 6.74
CA TRP A 504 -20.69 -8.69 5.99
C TRP A 504 -21.39 -9.73 6.86
N TRP A 505 -22.72 -9.78 6.83
CA TRP A 505 -23.49 -10.68 7.70
C TRP A 505 -23.93 -11.93 6.96
N ASP A 506 -23.50 -13.10 7.44
CA ASP A 506 -24.13 -14.37 7.06
C ASP A 506 -25.20 -14.71 8.10
N THR A 507 -26.46 -14.53 7.68
CA THR A 507 -27.63 -14.85 8.50
C THR A 507 -27.96 -16.33 8.53
N LEU A 508 -27.07 -17.23 8.07
CA LEU A 508 -27.22 -18.69 8.06
C LEU A 508 -28.45 -19.19 7.31
N VAL A 509 -28.27 -19.53 6.04
CA VAL A 509 -29.30 -20.20 5.23
C VAL A 509 -29.30 -21.69 5.56
N PHE A 510 -30.39 -22.17 6.16
CA PHE A 510 -30.53 -23.57 6.53
C PHE A 510 -31.21 -24.41 5.43
N PRO A 511 -30.86 -25.70 5.29
CA PRO A 511 -31.61 -26.62 4.45
C PRO A 511 -33.08 -26.70 4.90
N CYS A 512 -34.00 -26.52 3.96
CA CYS A 512 -35.41 -26.78 4.20
C CYS A 512 -35.74 -28.28 4.08
N ALA A 513 -36.86 -28.70 4.68
CA ALA A 513 -37.40 -30.06 4.58
C ALA A 513 -36.51 -31.18 5.17
N THR A 514 -35.72 -30.88 6.21
CA THR A 514 -34.92 -31.86 6.96
C THR A 514 -35.76 -32.74 7.90
N GLY A 515 -36.95 -32.29 8.29
CA GLY A 515 -37.81 -32.96 9.27
C GLY A 515 -37.38 -32.74 10.73
N ASP A 516 -36.36 -31.90 10.95
CA ASP A 516 -35.87 -31.56 12.28
C ASP A 516 -36.75 -30.48 12.94
N GLN A 517 -37.26 -30.78 14.14
CA GLN A 517 -38.15 -29.90 14.88
C GLN A 517 -37.48 -28.60 15.34
N GLN A 518 -36.15 -28.55 15.39
CA GLN A 518 -35.41 -27.36 15.79
C GLN A 518 -35.52 -26.21 14.77
N TYR A 519 -35.94 -26.50 13.53
CA TYR A 519 -36.10 -25.52 12.45
C TYR A 519 -37.57 -25.21 12.10
N LEU A 520 -38.53 -25.69 12.90
CA LEU A 520 -39.95 -25.30 12.86
C LEU A 520 -40.20 -24.13 13.81
#